data_AF-A0A520ECL1-F1
#
_entry.id   AF-A0A520ECL1-F1
#
_cell.length_a   1.000
_cell.length_b   1.000
_cell.length_c   1.000
_cell.angle_alpha   90.00
_cell.angle_beta   90.00
_cell.angle_gamma   90.00
#
_symmetry.space_group_name_H-M   'P 1'
#
loop_
_entity.id
_entity.type
_entity.pdbx_description
1 polymer ?
#
loop_
_entity_poly.entity_id
_entity_poly.type
_entity_poly.pdbx_seq_one_letter_code
_entity_poly.pdbx_strand_id
1 'polypeptide(L)'
;MAGIEIAQVDPSTDRLSAEKILAVQKSAYAVEAELIGDDRIPLLHESVDDLCAAQVHWLVARDLDEILGAAAWSGSEIDRLVVAPHAHRQG
;
A
#
# COMPACT_ATOMS: atom_id res chain seq x y z
N MET A 1 -24.64 -3.38 -4.79
CA MET A 1 -23.28 -3.90 -5.01
C MET A 1 -22.35 -2.77 -4.64
N ALA A 2 -21.62 -2.89 -3.53
CA ALA A 2 -20.47 -2.03 -3.31
C ALA A 2 -19.40 -2.45 -4.33
N GLY A 3 -18.78 -1.48 -4.99
CA GLY A 3 -17.72 -1.70 -5.95
C GLY A 3 -16.44 -1.06 -5.42
N ILE A 4 -15.32 -1.42 -6.02
CA ILE A 4 -14.03 -0.82 -5.66
C ILE A 4 -14.07 0.68 -5.93
N GLU A 5 -13.78 1.47 -4.91
CA GLU A 5 -13.61 2.91 -4.98
C GLU A 5 -12.13 3.26 -4.94
N ILE A 6 -11.70 4.18 -5.80
CA ILE A 6 -10.38 4.80 -5.70
C ILE A 6 -10.52 6.12 -4.95
N ALA A 7 -9.83 6.25 -3.82
CA ALA A 7 -9.85 7.44 -2.99
C ALA A 7 -8.42 7.97 -2.78
N GLN A 8 -8.29 9.30 -2.81
CA GLN A 8 -7.07 9.95 -2.35
C GLN A 8 -7.08 10.01 -0.83
N VAL A 9 -5.93 9.68 -0.23
CA VAL A 9 -5.74 9.71 1.21
C VAL A 9 -4.44 10.41 1.54
N ASP A 10 -4.36 10.96 2.74
CA ASP A 10 -3.15 11.55 3.28
C ASP A 10 -2.77 10.80 4.57
N PRO A 11 -1.85 9.82 4.48
CA PRO A 11 -1.40 9.03 5.63
C PRO A 11 -0.78 9.89 6.74
N SER A 12 -0.27 11.09 6.43
CA SER A 12 0.34 11.97 7.43
C SER A 12 -0.70 12.60 8.37
N THR A 13 -1.96 12.71 7.93
CA THR A 13 -3.07 13.26 8.71
C THR A 13 -4.11 12.21 9.12
N ASP A 14 -4.09 11.02 8.51
CA ASP A 14 -4.90 9.86 8.89
C ASP A 14 -4.04 8.63 9.19
N ARG A 15 -3.80 8.41 10.50
CA ARG A 15 -3.01 7.27 11.00
C ARG A 15 -3.65 5.92 10.68
N LEU A 16 -4.98 5.82 10.68
CA LEU A 16 -5.65 4.54 10.41
C LEU A 16 -5.45 4.14 8.93
N SER A 17 -5.57 5.10 8.01
CA SER A 17 -5.23 4.86 6.61
C SER A 17 -3.77 4.47 6.43
N ALA A 18 -2.84 5.13 7.14
CA ALA A 18 -1.42 4.80 7.11
C ALA A 18 -1.15 3.34 7.54
N GLU A 19 -1.76 2.90 8.64
CA GLU A 19 -1.64 1.53 9.14
C GLU A 19 -2.21 0.49 8.17
N LYS A 20 -3.37 0.77 7.56
CA LYS A 20 -3.98 -0.12 6.57
C LYS A 20 -3.14 -0.22 5.30
N ILE A 21 -2.60 0.89 4.79
CA ILE A 21 -1.70 0.89 3.62
C ILE A 21 -0.45 0.07 3.94
N LEU A 22 0.18 0.30 5.10
CA LEU A 22 1.39 -0.43 5.48
C LEU A 22 1.13 -1.94 5.61
N ALA A 23 -0.04 -2.33 6.15
CA ALA A 23 -0.43 -3.73 6.24
C ALA A 23 -0.53 -4.38 4.86
N VAL A 24 -1.17 -3.72 3.89
CA VAL A 24 -1.25 -4.19 2.50
C VAL A 24 0.14 -4.30 1.89
N GLN A 25 0.97 -3.26 2.03
CA GLN A 25 2.35 -3.26 1.53
C GLN A 25 3.16 -4.43 2.08
N LYS A 26 3.18 -4.62 3.40
CA LYS A 26 3.92 -5.71 4.04
C LYS A 26 3.41 -7.09 3.61
N SER A 27 2.10 -7.26 3.49
CA SER A 27 1.52 -8.52 3.02
C SER A 27 1.91 -8.83 1.56
N ALA A 28 1.95 -7.82 0.69
CA ALA A 28 2.37 -7.98 -0.70
C ALA A 28 3.86 -8.32 -0.80
N TYR A 29 4.72 -7.58 -0.11
CA TYR A 29 6.17 -7.82 -0.14
C TYR A 29 6.58 -9.11 0.58
N ALA A 30 5.80 -9.60 1.56
CA ALA A 30 6.04 -10.89 2.17
C ALA A 30 5.94 -12.04 1.15
N VAL A 31 4.96 -11.97 0.23
CA VAL A 31 4.83 -12.95 -0.87
C VAL A 31 6.06 -12.90 -1.78
N GLU A 32 6.49 -11.69 -2.16
CA GLU A 32 7.68 -11.52 -3.00
C GLU A 32 8.95 -12.03 -2.30
N ALA A 33 9.14 -11.71 -1.02
CA ALA A 33 10.27 -12.18 -0.22
C ALA A 33 10.33 -13.70 -0.10
N GLU A 34 9.18 -14.36 0.07
CA GLU A 34 9.08 -15.82 0.07
C GLU A 34 9.48 -16.41 -1.29
N LEU A 35 9.03 -15.79 -2.40
CA LEU A 35 9.33 -16.23 -3.75
C LEU A 35 10.82 -16.10 -4.11
N ILE A 36 11.48 -15.03 -3.66
CA ILE A 36 12.90 -14.77 -3.95
C ILE A 36 13.85 -15.33 -2.87
N GLY A 37 13.33 -15.71 -1.70
CA GLY A 37 14.10 -16.18 -0.56
C GLY A 37 14.95 -15.09 0.12
N ASP A 38 14.53 -13.83 0.05
CA ASP A 38 15.24 -12.68 0.64
C ASP A 38 14.25 -11.75 1.33
N ASP A 39 14.36 -11.67 2.66
CA ASP A 39 13.51 -10.84 3.51
C ASP A 39 14.03 -9.41 3.68
N ARG A 40 15.18 -9.05 3.09
CA ARG A 40 15.82 -7.73 3.26
C ARG A 40 15.23 -6.65 2.34
N ILE A 41 14.09 -6.90 1.71
CA ILE A 41 13.40 -5.92 0.87
C ILE A 41 13.06 -4.70 1.75
N PRO A 42 13.52 -3.47 1.42
CA PRO A 42 13.35 -2.32 2.31
C PRO A 42 11.88 -2.05 2.72
N LEU A 43 10.94 -2.22 1.80
CA LEU A 43 9.52 -1.95 2.00
C LEU A 43 8.80 -2.96 2.94
N LEU A 44 9.44 -4.09 3.23
CA LEU A 44 8.99 -5.04 4.27
C LEU A 44 9.23 -4.50 5.68
N HIS A 45 10.28 -3.70 5.85
CA HIS A 45 10.75 -3.20 7.14
C HIS A 45 10.32 -1.77 7.44
N GLU A 46 9.63 -1.13 6.50
CA GLU A 46 9.13 0.22 6.68
C GLU A 46 8.17 0.34 7.89
N SER A 47 8.29 1.44 8.63
CA SER A 47 7.38 1.79 9.70
C SER A 47 6.24 2.71 9.23
N VAL A 48 5.19 2.84 10.03
CA VAL A 48 4.11 3.80 9.72
C VAL A 48 4.64 5.23 9.70
N ASP A 49 5.62 5.55 10.55
CA ASP A 49 6.21 6.89 10.62
C ASP A 49 7.02 7.20 9.35
N ASP A 50 7.76 6.23 8.81
CA ASP A 50 8.47 6.37 7.53
C ASP A 50 7.47 6.58 6.37
N LEU A 51 6.39 5.80 6.35
CA LEU A 51 5.33 5.92 5.35
C LEU A 51 4.66 7.31 5.40
N CYS A 52 4.37 7.81 6.60
CA CYS A 52 3.81 9.16 6.79
C CYS A 52 4.79 10.28 6.42
N ALA A 53 6.10 10.04 6.57
CA ALA A 53 7.14 11.02 6.25
C ALA A 53 7.50 11.06 4.76
N ALA A 54 7.07 10.07 3.98
CA ALA A 54 7.30 10.00 2.54
C ALA A 54 6.65 11.20 1.82
N GLN A 55 7.43 11.91 1.00
CA GLN A 55 6.96 13.08 0.24
C GLN A 55 6.27 12.66 -1.06
N VAL A 56 5.21 11.85 -0.93
CA VAL A 56 4.46 11.26 -2.03
C VAL A 56 2.96 11.48 -1.83
N HIS A 57 2.20 11.44 -2.91
CA HIS A 57 0.75 11.41 -2.87
C HIS A 57 0.25 9.96 -2.87
N TRP A 58 -0.85 9.69 -2.17
CA TRP A 58 -1.40 8.35 -2.03
C TRP A 58 -2.82 8.23 -2.59
N LEU A 59 -3.03 7.18 -3.37
CA LEU A 59 -4.33 6.66 -3.76
C LEU A 59 -4.50 5.27 -3.14
N VAL A 60 -5.72 4.96 -2.72
CA VAL A 60 -6.10 3.63 -2.23
C VAL A 60 -7.28 3.10 -3.02
N ALA A 61 -7.23 1.82 -3.35
CA ALA A 61 -8.38 1.07 -3.83
C ALA A 61 -9.04 0.42 -2.61
N ARG A 62 -10.30 0.78 -2.34
CA ARG A 62 -11.05 0.26 -1.19
C ARG A 62 -12.35 -0.41 -1.60
N ASP A 63 -12.68 -1.49 -0.92
CA ASP A 63 -14.03 -2.05 -0.89
C ASP A 63 -14.56 -1.91 0.54
N LEU A 64 -15.57 -1.06 0.72
CA LEU A 64 -16.05 -0.61 2.02
C LEU A 64 -14.90 -0.04 2.87
N ASP A 65 -14.55 -0.70 3.99
CA ASP A 65 -13.50 -0.29 4.91
C ASP A 65 -12.16 -1.00 4.67
N GLU A 66 -12.10 -1.94 3.73
CA GLU A 66 -10.89 -2.70 3.40
C GLU A 66 -10.11 -2.00 2.29
N ILE A 67 -8.80 -1.83 2.49
CA ILE A 67 -7.89 -1.39 1.44
C ILE A 67 -7.38 -2.63 0.72
N LEU A 68 -7.72 -2.74 -0.56
CA LEU A 68 -7.28 -3.84 -1.43
C LEU A 68 -6.00 -3.51 -2.18
N GLY A 69 -5.64 -2.23 -2.30
CA GLY A 69 -4.41 -1.80 -2.92
C GLY A 69 -4.10 -0.34 -2.64
N ALA A 70 -2.83 0.04 -2.84
CA ALA A 70 -2.36 1.39 -2.67
C ALA A 70 -1.32 1.74 -3.74
N ALA A 71 -1.37 2.99 -4.20
CA ALA A 71 -0.40 3.55 -5.12
C ALA A 71 0.13 4.87 -4.56
N ALA A 72 1.45 5.03 -4.59
CA ALA A 72 2.13 6.26 -4.25
C ALA A 72 2.84 6.84 -5.47
N TRP A 73 2.81 8.15 -5.63
CA TRP A 73 3.52 8.83 -6.71
C TRP A 73 4.09 10.18 -6.27
N SER A 74 5.15 10.60 -6.96
CA SER A 74 5.68 11.96 -6.89
C SER A 74 6.05 12.45 -8.28
N GLY A 75 5.61 13.66 -8.64
CA GLY A 75 5.77 14.18 -10.01
C GLY A 75 5.14 13.24 -11.05
N SER A 76 5.96 12.66 -11.92
CA SER A 76 5.56 11.69 -12.95
C SER A 76 5.97 10.24 -12.63
N GLU A 77 6.47 9.97 -11.43
CA GLU A 77 7.01 8.66 -11.03
C GLU A 77 6.09 7.96 -10.05
N ILE A 78 5.83 6.68 -10.30
CA ILE A 78 5.19 5.78 -9.33
C ILE A 78 6.27 5.33 -8.35
N ASP A 79 6.14 5.75 -7.10
CA ASP A 79 7.04 5.36 -6.01
C ASP A 79 6.70 3.95 -5.54
N ARG A 80 5.40 3.66 -5.37
CA ARG A 80 4.88 2.37 -4.92
C ARG A 80 3.60 2.00 -5.62
N LEU A 81 3.43 0.71 -5.84
CA LEU A 81 2.17 0.11 -6.27
C LEU A 81 2.07 -1.27 -5.64
N VAL A 82 1.09 -1.45 -4.75
CA VAL A 82 0.87 -2.70 -4.04
C VAL A 82 -0.61 -3.07 -4.04
N VAL A 83 -0.86 -4.37 -4.11
CA VAL A 83 -2.20 -4.96 -4.03
C VAL A 83 -2.17 -6.06 -2.98
N ALA A 84 -3.23 -6.18 -2.18
CA ALA A 84 -3.39 -7.23 -1.20
C ALA A 84 -3.33 -8.60 -1.90
N PRO A 85 -2.57 -9.59 -1.38
CA PRO A 85 -2.39 -10.89 -2.03
C PRO A 85 -3.68 -11.60 -2.43
N HIS A 86 -4.72 -11.51 -1.61
CA HIS A 86 -6.02 -12.15 -1.88
C HIS A 86 -6.81 -11.46 -3.02
N ALA A 87 -6.45 -10.22 -3.38
CA ALA A 87 -7.06 -9.44 -4.45
C ALA A 87 -6.18 -9.38 -5.72
N HIS A 88 -5.05 -10.10 -5.75
CA HIS A 88 -4.17 -10.13 -6.92
C HIS A 88 -4.88 -10.62 -8.17
N ARG A 89 -4.54 -10.02 -9.32
CA ARG A 89 -5.03 -10.37 -10.67
C ARG A 89 -6.55 -10.18 -10.88
N GLN A 90 -7.17 -9.29 -10.13
CA GLN A 90 -8.60 -8.93 -10.25
C GLN A 90 -8.84 -7.54 -10.87
N GLY A 91 -7.77 -6.84 -11.28
CA GLY A 91 -7.81 -5.49 -11.88
C GLY A 91 -6.44 -4.86 -11.88
#